data_AF-A0ABD3EBV8-F1
#
_entry.id   AF-A0ABD3EBV8-F1
#
_cell.length_a   1.000
_cell.length_b   1.000
_cell.length_c   1.000
_cell.angle_alpha   90.00
_cell.angle_beta   90.00
_cell.angle_gamma   90.00
#
_symmetry.space_group_name_H-M   'P 1'
#
loop_
_entity.id
_entity.type
_entity.pdbx_description
1 polymer ?
#
loop_
_entity_poly.entity_id
_entity_poly.type
_entity_poly.pdbx_seq_one_letter_code
_entity_poly.pdbx_strand_id
1 'polypeptide(L)'
;MVVLVCNVEQHWVVCLLRIDAWEITLFDSLPSPDRVRHLEPLSRLIPYVIAKGGYFDAKSVAPRFDLMPVVSIPTDDELIQGDVHSCGVFSCMYIERMIACDIPQSSSMSDVEEYRRKIALEIFAHSDKVTS
;
A
#
# COMPACT_ATOMS: atom_id res chain seq x y z
N MET A 1 1.46 -12.12 1.13
CA MET A 1 1.52 -10.66 0.88
C MET A 1 0.35 -10.02 1.60
N VAL A 2 0.58 -9.01 2.45
CA VAL A 2 -0.49 -8.24 3.09
C VAL A 2 -0.32 -6.79 2.69
N VAL A 3 -1.36 -6.21 2.11
CA VAL A 3 -1.41 -4.81 1.70
C VAL A 3 -2.31 -4.06 2.66
N LEU A 4 -1.81 -2.97 3.23
CA LEU A 4 -2.56 -2.06 4.07
C LEU A 4 -2.68 -0.72 3.34
N VAL A 5 -3.90 -0.21 3.23
CA VAL A 5 -4.15 1.15 2.71
C VAL A 5 -4.41 2.04 3.91
N CYS A 6 -3.57 3.06 4.09
CA CYS A 6 -3.58 3.91 5.26
C CYS A 6 -3.92 5.35 4.85
N ASN A 7 -4.84 5.97 5.59
CA ASN A 7 -5.03 7.41 5.52
C ASN A 7 -4.17 8.07 6.60
N VAL A 8 -3.18 8.85 6.19
CA VAL A 8 -2.28 9.60 7.07
C VAL A 8 -2.44 11.06 6.75
N GLU A 9 -3.03 11.82 7.68
CA GLU A 9 -3.24 13.27 7.53
C GLU A 9 -3.99 13.64 6.23
N GLN A 10 -5.11 12.96 5.95
CA GLN A 10 -5.92 13.15 4.74
C GLN A 10 -5.24 12.74 3.43
N HIS A 11 -4.10 12.06 3.49
CA HIS A 11 -3.40 11.54 2.32
C HIS A 11 -3.35 10.01 2.36
N TRP A 12 -3.62 9.37 1.23
CA TRP A 12 -3.60 7.92 1.10
C TRP A 12 -2.21 7.41 0.77
N VAL A 13 -1.75 6.41 1.53
CA VAL A 13 -0.50 5.68 1.29
C VAL A 13 -0.76 4.17 1.32
N VAL A 14 0.13 3.42 0.70
CA VAL A 14 0.07 1.95 0.71
C VAL A 14 1.27 1.41 1.48
N CYS A 15 1.01 0.48 2.39
CA CYS A 15 2.00 -0.25 3.15
C CYS A 15 1.96 -1.73 2.76
N LEU A 16 3.08 -2.26 2.28
CA LEU A 16 3.24 -3.67 1.95
C LEU A 16 4.00 -4.36 3.08
N LEU A 17 3.34 -5.29 3.76
CA LEU A 17 3.98 -6.13 4.77
C LEU A 17 4.73 -7.28 4.10
N ARG A 18 6.04 -7.29 4.29
CA ARG A 18 6.93 -8.37 3.86
C ARG A 18 7.42 -9.11 5.09
N ILE A 19 6.61 -10.07 5.54
CA ILE A 19 6.87 -10.82 6.78
C ILE A 19 8.22 -11.57 6.71
N ASP A 20 8.57 -12.13 5.55
CA ASP A 20 9.83 -12.86 5.35
C ASP A 20 11.06 -11.94 5.46
N ALA A 21 10.96 -10.70 4.98
CA ALA A 21 12.00 -9.69 5.12
C ALA A 21 11.93 -8.92 6.45
N TRP A 22 10.84 -9.09 7.19
CA TRP A 22 10.48 -8.36 8.40
C TRP A 22 10.52 -6.84 8.21
N GLU A 23 9.78 -6.36 7.21
CA GLU A 23 9.68 -4.93 6.91
C GLU A 23 8.26 -4.55 6.44
N ILE A 24 7.95 -3.27 6.59
CA ILE A 24 6.78 -2.60 6.02
C ILE A 24 7.30 -1.67 4.94
N THR A 25 7.09 -2.00 3.67
CA THR A 25 7.46 -1.13 2.56
C THR A 25 6.37 -0.08 2.34
N LEU A 26 6.72 1.20 2.42
CA LEU A 26 5.84 2.35 2.21
C LEU A 26 5.91 2.82 0.77
N PHE A 27 4.73 2.94 0.16
CA PHE A 27 4.50 3.55 -1.15
C PHE A 27 3.70 4.83 -0.94
N ASP A 28 4.35 5.97 -1.19
CA ASP A 28 3.79 7.30 -1.01
C ASP A 28 3.97 8.08 -2.31
N SER A 29 2.87 8.53 -2.92
CA SER A 29 2.93 9.33 -4.14
C SER A 29 3.33 10.79 -3.90
N LEU A 30 3.32 11.23 -2.64
CA LEU A 30 3.81 12.54 -2.22
C LEU A 30 4.74 12.36 -1.01
N PRO A 31 5.98 11.90 -1.24
CA PRO A 31 6.89 11.51 -0.17
C PRO A 31 7.11 12.63 0.85
N SER A 32 6.94 12.29 2.12
CA SER A 32 7.25 13.17 3.25
C SER A 32 8.05 12.42 4.31
N PRO A 33 9.13 12.99 4.87
CA PRO A 33 9.90 12.38 5.96
C PRO A 33 9.04 12.06 7.19
N ASP A 34 7.99 12.84 7.44
CA ASP A 34 7.11 12.62 8.59
C ASP A 34 6.16 11.44 8.36
N ARG A 35 5.93 11.01 7.12
CA ARG A 35 5.05 9.87 6.79
C ARG A 35 5.46 8.60 7.51
N VAL A 36 6.77 8.31 7.51
CA VAL A 36 7.35 7.14 8.19
C VAL A 36 7.06 7.19 9.69
N ARG A 37 7.15 8.38 10.31
CA ARG A 37 6.89 8.56 11.74
C ARG A 37 5.42 8.31 12.09
N HIS A 38 4.49 8.80 11.27
CA HIS A 38 3.06 8.56 11.47
C HIS A 38 2.68 7.08 11.37
N LEU A 39 3.49 6.26 10.69
CA LEU A 39 3.28 4.83 10.55
C LEU A 39 4.01 3.99 11.62
N GLU A 40 4.81 4.59 12.51
CA GLU A 40 5.48 3.89 13.61
C GLU A 40 4.53 3.04 14.48
N PRO A 41 3.27 3.45 14.75
CA PRO A 41 2.33 2.58 15.46
C PRO A 41 2.11 1.23 14.77
N LEU A 42 2.16 1.16 13.43
CA LEU A 42 2.05 -0.10 12.68
C LEU A 42 3.28 -0.98 12.92
N SER A 43 4.49 -0.42 12.91
CA SER A 43 5.73 -1.14 13.20
C SER A 43 5.71 -1.85 14.55
N ARG A 44 5.02 -1.26 15.53
CA ARG A 44 4.85 -1.82 16.87
C ARG A 44 3.72 -2.85 16.91
N LEU A 45 2.59 -2.57 16.27
CA LEU A 45 1.37 -3.39 16.37
C LEU A 45 1.46 -4.70 15.58
N ILE A 46 1.99 -4.65 14.36
CA ILE A 46 1.99 -5.77 13.42
C ILE A 46 2.64 -7.04 13.98
N PRO A 47 3.82 -6.98 14.64
CA PRO A 47 4.41 -8.18 15.26
C PRO A 47 3.46 -8.92 16.20
N TYR A 48 2.70 -8.17 17.02
CA TYR A 48 1.71 -8.77 17.93
C TYR A 48 0.51 -9.36 17.19
N VAL A 49 0.04 -8.70 16.14
CA VAL A 49 -1.06 -9.21 15.29
C VAL A 49 -0.64 -10.51 14.59
N ILE A 50 0.56 -10.55 14.02
CA ILE A 50 1.13 -11.74 13.37
C ILE A 50 1.25 -12.89 14.38
N ALA A 51 1.76 -12.62 15.59
CA ALA A 51 1.87 -13.62 16.65
C ALA A 51 0.50 -14.14 17.09
N LYS A 52 -0.46 -13.25 17.35
CA LYS A 52 -1.84 -13.62 17.73
C LYS A 52 -2.59 -14.36 16.63
N GLY A 53 -2.24 -14.10 15.37
CA GLY A 53 -2.74 -14.83 14.21
C GLY A 53 -2.16 -16.23 14.03
N GLY A 54 -1.23 -16.67 14.89
CA GLY A 54 -0.65 -18.01 14.85
C GLY A 54 0.38 -18.22 13.72
N TYR A 55 0.87 -17.14 13.09
CA TYR A 55 1.82 -17.24 11.98
C TYR A 55 3.10 -18.00 12.37
N PHE A 56 3.69 -17.64 13.51
CA PHE A 56 4.94 -18.24 13.97
C PHE A 56 4.78 -19.73 14.31
N ASP A 57 3.66 -20.08 14.95
CA ASP A 57 3.32 -21.47 15.27
C ASP A 57 3.13 -22.29 13.98
N ALA A 58 2.36 -21.76 13.02
CA ALA A 58 2.13 -22.39 11.72
C ALA A 58 3.42 -22.58 10.91
N LYS A 59 4.42 -21.71 11.11
CA LYS A 59 5.73 -21.79 10.46
C LYS A 59 6.78 -22.53 11.30
N SER A 60 6.45 -22.98 12.51
CA SER A 60 7.38 -23.62 13.45
C SER A 60 8.64 -22.80 13.70
N VAL A 61 8.49 -21.48 13.83
CA VAL A 61 9.57 -20.53 14.12
C VAL A 61 9.31 -19.79 15.43
N ALA A 62 10.37 -19.30 16.07
CA ALA A 62 10.22 -18.51 17.29
C ALA A 62 9.45 -17.20 17.02
N PRO A 63 8.53 -16.78 17.89
CA PRO A 63 7.85 -15.50 17.76
C PRO A 63 8.82 -14.33 17.75
N ARG A 64 8.57 -13.38 16.85
CA ARG A 64 9.36 -12.17 16.67
C ARG A 64 8.52 -10.95 17.06
N PHE A 65 9.03 -10.14 17.99
CA PHE A 65 8.32 -8.99 18.59
C PHE A 65 9.09 -7.67 18.50
N ASP A 66 10.28 -7.67 17.92
CA ASP A 66 10.98 -6.43 17.60
C ASP A 66 10.20 -5.63 16.55
N LEU A 67 10.48 -4.32 16.53
CA LEU A 67 9.85 -3.39 15.61
C LEU A 67 10.00 -3.88 14.17
N MET A 68 8.90 -3.88 13.42
CA MET A 68 8.94 -4.10 11.98
C MET A 68 9.19 -2.75 11.30
N PRO A 69 10.41 -2.46 10.79
CA PRO A 69 10.75 -1.15 10.24
C PRO A 69 9.84 -0.76 9.08
N VAL A 70 9.47 0.51 9.02
CA VAL A 70 8.86 1.12 7.83
C VAL A 70 9.97 1.69 6.95
N VAL A 71 10.02 1.24 5.70
CA VAL A 71 11.01 1.67 4.70
C VAL A 71 10.29 2.20 3.47
N SER A 72 10.63 3.40 3.03
CA SER A 72 10.11 3.92 1.75
C SER A 72 10.71 3.12 0.59
N ILE A 73 9.95 3.00 -0.50
CA ILE A 73 10.50 2.47 -1.75
C ILE A 73 11.65 3.34 -2.30
N PRO A 74 12.53 2.76 -3.12
CA PRO A 74 13.53 3.54 -3.84
C PRO A 74 12.87 4.58 -4.75
N THR A 75 13.49 5.76 -4.86
CA THR A 75 12.97 6.87 -5.68
C THR A 75 12.75 6.49 -7.15
N ASP A 76 13.58 5.61 -7.70
CA ASP A 76 13.46 5.14 -9.09
C ASP A 76 12.20 4.29 -9.34
N ASP A 77 11.54 3.83 -8.27
CA ASP A 77 10.30 3.06 -8.33
C ASP A 77 9.06 3.86 -7.91
N GLU A 78 9.22 5.12 -7.50
CA GLU A 78 8.13 5.97 -7.03
C GLU A 78 7.26 6.50 -8.18
N LEU A 79 5.95 6.24 -8.09
CA LEU A 79 4.93 6.98 -8.82
C LEU A 79 4.66 8.29 -8.07
N ILE A 80 5.15 9.41 -8.60
CA ILE A 80 4.98 10.73 -7.98
C ILE A 80 3.73 11.42 -8.52
N GLN A 81 2.87 11.89 -7.62
CA GLN A 81 1.71 12.69 -7.99
C GLN A 81 2.10 14.15 -8.26
N GLY A 82 1.55 14.72 -9.32
CA GLY A 82 1.71 16.14 -9.68
C GLY A 82 0.65 17.06 -9.05
N ASP A 83 -0.32 16.50 -8.34
CA ASP A 83 -1.47 17.20 -7.77
C ASP A 83 -1.70 16.85 -6.28
N VAL A 84 -2.72 17.45 -5.66
CA VAL A 84 -3.04 17.28 -4.22
C VAL A 84 -4.22 16.35 -3.94
N HIS A 85 -4.82 15.74 -4.96
CA HIS A 85 -6.10 15.00 -4.85
C HIS A 85 -6.09 13.58 -5.44
N SER A 86 -4.98 13.17 -6.06
CA SER A 86 -4.87 11.88 -6.74
C SER A 86 -4.26 10.78 -5.88
N CYS A 87 -3.89 11.03 -4.63
CA CYS A 87 -3.23 10.04 -3.76
C CYS A 87 -3.97 8.71 -3.63
N GLY A 88 -5.31 8.72 -3.64
CA GLY A 88 -6.12 7.50 -3.68
C GLY A 88 -6.01 6.73 -5.00
N VAL A 89 -5.91 7.44 -6.13
CA VAL A 89 -5.70 6.83 -7.46
C VAL A 89 -4.30 6.22 -7.54
N PHE A 90 -3.27 6.97 -7.14
CA PHE A 90 -1.90 6.46 -7.08
C PHE A 90 -1.78 5.26 -6.12
N SER A 91 -2.50 5.26 -5.00
CA SER A 91 -2.57 4.08 -4.11
C SER A 91 -3.11 2.85 -4.83
N CYS A 92 -4.18 2.99 -5.62
CA CYS A 92 -4.71 1.88 -6.43
C CYS A 92 -3.69 1.39 -7.47
N MET A 93 -3.02 2.32 -8.16
CA MET A 93 -1.98 2.00 -9.14
C MET A 93 -0.81 1.26 -8.49
N TYR A 94 -0.35 1.68 -7.30
CA TYR A 94 0.68 0.94 -6.57
C TYR A 94 0.25 -0.50 -6.26
N ILE A 95 -0.98 -0.70 -5.81
CA ILE A 95 -1.51 -2.03 -5.50
C ILE A 95 -1.59 -2.89 -6.75
N GLU A 96 -2.12 -2.36 -7.85
CA GLU A 96 -2.15 -3.09 -9.12
C GLU A 96 -0.74 -3.42 -9.62
N ARG A 97 0.24 -2.51 -9.47
CA ARG A 97 1.65 -2.78 -9.81
C ARG A 97 2.22 -3.92 -8.97
N MET A 98 1.89 -4.01 -7.68
CA MET A 98 2.31 -5.10 -6.80
C MET A 98 1.70 -6.46 -7.20
N ILE A 99 0.48 -6.46 -7.74
CA ILE A 99 -0.25 -7.69 -8.10
C ILE A 99 0.05 -8.15 -9.52
N ALA A 100 0.13 -7.22 -10.47
CA ALA A 100 0.15 -7.49 -11.91
C ALA A 100 1.51 -7.23 -12.58
N CYS A 101 2.47 -6.59 -11.91
CA CYS A 101 3.82 -6.26 -12.40
C CYS A 101 3.91 -5.43 -13.70
N ASP A 102 2.80 -4.89 -14.22
CA ASP A 102 2.75 -4.34 -15.60
C ASP A 102 2.22 -2.89 -15.69
N ILE A 103 2.36 -2.09 -14.62
CA ILE A 103 2.04 -0.66 -14.66
C ILE A 103 3.32 0.13 -14.97
N PRO A 104 3.30 1.00 -16.01
CA PRO A 104 4.42 1.87 -16.33
C PRO A 104 4.92 2.68 -15.13
N GLN A 105 6.24 2.83 -15.00
CA GLN A 105 6.90 3.61 -13.94
C GLN A 105 6.58 5.11 -13.99
N SER A 106 6.10 5.62 -15.12
CA SER A 106 5.66 7.01 -15.25
C SER A 106 4.20 7.04 -15.68
N SER A 107 3.39 7.76 -14.91
CA SER A 107 2.02 8.08 -15.26
C SER A 107 1.90 9.59 -15.43
N SER A 108 1.63 10.02 -16.66
CA SER A 108 1.20 11.38 -16.93
C SER A 108 -0.14 11.66 -16.23
N MET A 109 -0.49 12.93 -16.01
CA MET A 109 -1.81 13.27 -15.43
C MET A 109 -2.97 12.80 -16.31
N SER A 110 -2.80 12.70 -17.63
CA SER A 110 -3.79 12.07 -18.52
C SER A 110 -4.00 10.60 -18.22
N ASP A 111 -2.95 9.87 -17.82
CA ASP A 111 -3.07 8.46 -17.43
C ASP A 111 -3.86 8.32 -16.13
N VAL A 112 -3.71 9.27 -15.19
CA VAL A 112 -4.44 9.29 -13.92
C VAL A 112 -5.94 9.49 -14.14
N GLU A 113 -6.33 10.41 -15.04
CA GLU A 113 -7.74 10.64 -15.36
C GLU A 113 -8.38 9.44 -16.07
N GLU A 114 -7.67 8.85 -17.03
CA GLU A 114 -8.12 7.64 -17.71
C GLU A 114 -8.27 6.47 -16.73
N TYR A 115 -7.30 6.31 -15.84
CA TYR A 115 -7.33 5.28 -14.81
C TYR A 115 -8.49 5.47 -13.84
N ARG A 116 -8.77 6.71 -13.41
CA ARG A 116 -9.94 7.04 -12.59
C ARG A 116 -11.24 6.65 -13.29
N ARG A 117 -11.37 6.94 -14.59
CA ARG A 117 -12.53 6.53 -15.40
C ARG A 117 -12.65 5.01 -15.48
N LYS A 118 -11.54 4.30 -15.71
CA LYS A 118 -11.50 2.84 -15.74
C LYS A 118 -11.99 2.23 -14.43
N ILE A 119 -11.45 2.67 -13.28
CA ILE A 119 -11.88 2.19 -11.96
C ILE A 119 -13.37 2.47 -11.73
N ALA A 120 -13.85 3.66 -12.05
CA ALA A 120 -15.26 4.01 -11.84
C ALA A 120 -16.20 3.09 -12.63
N LEU A 121 -15.85 2.79 -13.88
CA LEU A 121 -16.60 1.85 -14.72
C LEU A 121 -16.57 0.43 -14.16
N GLU A 122 -15.40 -0.05 -13.70
CA GLU A 122 -15.26 -1.38 -13.10
C GLU A 122 -16.09 -1.51 -11.81
N ILE A 123 -16.05 -0.51 -10.92
CA ILE A 123 -16.87 -0.48 -9.70
C ILE A 123 -18.36 -0.56 -10.06
N PHE A 124 -18.81 0.25 -11.02
CA PHE A 124 -20.20 0.28 -11.43
C PHE A 124 -20.66 -1.04 -12.08
N ALA A 125 -19.85 -1.59 -12.99
CA ALA A 125 -20.15 -2.86 -13.65
C ALA A 125 -20.23 -4.05 -12.69
N HIS A 126 -19.54 -3.99 -11.55
CA HIS A 126 -19.58 -5.01 -10.51
C HIS A 126 -20.66 -4.75 -9.45
N SER A 127 -21.10 -3.50 -9.25
CA SER A 127 -22.24 -3.22 -8.35
C SER A 127 -23.56 -3.77 -8.87
N ASP A 128 -23.75 -3.79 -10.18
CA ASP A 128 -24.99 -4.26 -10.81
C ASP A 128 -25.14 -5.80 -10.78
N LYS A 129 -24.05 -6.54 -10.55
CA LYS A 129 -24.06 -8.02 -10.47
C LYS A 129 -24.45 -8.55 -9.08
N VAL A 130 -24.55 -7.69 -8.07
CA VAL A 130 -24.89 -8.11 -6.69
C VAL A 130 -26.41 -8.06 -6.45
N THR A 131 -27.18 -7.47 -7.37
CA THR A 131 -28.64 -7.30 -7.27
C THR A 131 -29.45 -8.19 -8.23
N SER A 132 -28.81 -9.11 -8.95
CA SER A 132 -29.45 -10.11 -9.84
C SER A 132 -29.31 -11.52 -9.29
#